data_AF-A0A101AAW2-F1
#
_entry.id   AF-A0A101AAW2-F1
#
_cell.length_a   1.000
_cell.length_b   1.000
_cell.length_c   1.000
_cell.angle_alpha   90.00
_cell.angle_beta   90.00
_cell.angle_gamma   90.00
#
_symmetry.space_group_name_H-M   'P 1'
#
loop_
_entity.id
_entity.type
_entity.pdbx_description
1 polymer ?
#
loop_
_entity_poly.entity_id
_entity_poly.type
_entity_poly.pdbx_seq_one_letter_code
_entity_poly.pdbx_strand_id
1 'polypeptide(L)'
;MKIRGIEGMSIAAVALSCTLVGIGLGVGVADAKPMEREHQRYCAKIVKDYETTARIYRDYHKRYGPNDALTIQASSNYSRAAEAYASSPC
;
A
#
# COMPACT_ATOMS: atom_id res chain seq x y z
N MET A 1 18.26 44.44 9.10
CA MET A 1 17.48 43.24 9.47
C MET A 1 16.11 43.33 8.80
N LYS A 2 15.79 42.40 7.90
CA LYS A 2 14.48 42.33 7.22
C LYS A 2 14.21 40.86 6.91
N ILE A 3 13.40 40.22 7.75
CA ILE A 3 12.98 38.83 7.59
C ILE A 3 11.74 38.87 6.70
N ARG A 4 11.81 38.24 5.51
CA ARG A 4 10.65 38.01 4.65
C ARG A 4 10.29 36.52 4.79
N GLY A 5 9.05 36.27 5.21
CA GLY A 5 8.50 34.94 5.40
C GLY A 5 8.48 34.16 4.10
N ILE A 6 8.83 32.88 4.19
CA ILE A 6 8.66 31.92 3.10
C ILE A 6 7.20 31.49 3.17
N GLU A 7 6.41 32.12 2.31
CA GLU A 7 5.02 31.79 2.05
C GLU A 7 4.89 30.36 1.49
N GLY A 8 3.72 29.76 1.73
CA GLY A 8 3.49 28.33 1.69
C GLY A 8 3.88 27.61 0.39
N MET A 9 4.62 26.53 0.54
CA MET A 9 4.68 25.47 -0.47
C MET A 9 3.37 24.70 -0.43
N SER A 10 2.44 25.08 -1.30
CA SER A 10 1.31 24.24 -1.71
C SER A 10 1.84 22.88 -2.16
N ILE A 11 1.63 21.86 -1.32
CA ILE A 11 1.80 20.46 -1.72
C ILE A 11 0.62 20.14 -2.65
N ALA A 12 0.82 20.41 -3.95
CA ALA A 12 -0.01 19.85 -5.00
C ALA A 12 0.32 18.35 -5.09
N ALA A 13 -0.26 17.56 -4.19
CA ALA A 13 -0.21 16.11 -4.26
C ALA A 13 -1.12 15.68 -5.41
N VAL A 14 -0.48 15.34 -6.52
CA VAL A 14 -1.01 14.69 -7.72
C VAL A 14 -2.17 13.77 -7.36
N ALA A 15 -3.38 14.17 -7.76
CA ALA A 15 -4.50 13.25 -7.90
C ALA A 15 -4.10 12.23 -8.97
N LEU A 16 -3.55 11.10 -8.52
CA LEU A 16 -3.41 9.89 -9.31
C LEU A 16 -4.82 9.40 -9.63
N SER A 17 -5.42 10.01 -10.64
CA SER A 17 -6.50 9.45 -11.45
C SER A 17 -5.94 8.26 -12.23
N CYS A 18 -5.55 7.22 -11.51
CA CYS A 18 -5.59 5.87 -12.07
C CYS A 18 -7.06 5.51 -12.13
N THR A 19 -7.62 5.75 -13.30
CA THR A 19 -8.79 5.07 -13.84
C THR A 19 -8.78 3.59 -13.44
N LEU A 20 -9.46 3.26 -12.35
CA LEU A 20 -9.98 1.92 -12.06
C LEU A 20 -11.21 1.66 -12.95
N VAL A 21 -11.07 1.92 -14.25
CA VAL A 21 -12.00 1.40 -15.26
C VAL A 21 -11.48 0.01 -15.59
N GLY A 22 -11.84 -0.99 -14.79
CA GLY A 22 -11.40 -2.35 -15.10
C GLY A 22 -11.50 -3.44 -14.03
N ILE A 23 -12.03 -3.20 -12.83
CA ILE A 23 -12.45 -4.32 -11.95
C ILE A 23 -13.83 -3.97 -11.41
N GLY A 24 -14.80 -4.77 -11.82
CA GLY A 24 -16.22 -4.44 -11.88
C GLY A 24 -16.85 -3.97 -10.57
N LEU A 25 -17.75 -2.99 -10.72
CA LEU A 25 -19.16 -3.11 -10.35
C LEU A 25 -19.37 -3.85 -9.02
N GLY A 26 -19.58 -3.17 -7.90
CA GLY A 26 -20.86 -2.47 -7.76
C GLY A 26 -22.06 -3.44 -7.76
N VAL A 27 -21.90 -4.71 -7.38
CA VAL A 27 -22.99 -5.66 -7.12
C VAL A 27 -22.45 -6.78 -6.22
N GLY A 28 -22.98 -6.91 -5.00
CA GLY A 28 -22.79 -8.12 -4.20
C GLY A 28 -22.18 -7.99 -2.79
N VAL A 29 -22.33 -6.87 -2.08
CA VAL A 29 -22.06 -6.86 -0.61
C VAL A 29 -23.33 -6.93 0.23
N ALA A 30 -24.50 -7.07 -0.40
CA ALA A 30 -25.78 -7.10 0.30
C ALA A 30 -26.12 -8.47 0.91
N ASP A 31 -25.55 -9.58 0.41
CA ASP A 31 -25.96 -10.94 0.81
C ASP A 31 -24.79 -11.96 0.90
N ALA A 32 -23.56 -11.49 1.14
CA ALA A 32 -22.48 -12.43 1.46
C ALA A 32 -22.72 -13.00 2.87
N LYS A 33 -22.80 -14.34 2.98
CA LYS A 33 -22.87 -15.00 4.29
C LYS A 33 -21.67 -14.53 5.13
N PRO A 34 -21.77 -14.42 6.46
CA PRO A 34 -20.72 -13.83 7.31
C PRO A 34 -19.31 -14.38 7.03
N MET A 35 -19.21 -15.69 6.72
CA MET A 35 -17.95 -16.35 6.31
C MET A 35 -17.35 -15.83 4.99
N GLU A 36 -18.18 -15.54 3.98
CA GLU A 36 -17.72 -15.01 2.68
C GLU A 36 -17.26 -13.55 2.82
N ARG A 37 -17.94 -12.77 3.66
CA ARG A 37 -17.54 -11.39 3.96
C ARG A 37 -16.20 -11.34 4.70
N GLU A 38 -15.96 -12.27 5.62
CA GLU A 38 -14.69 -12.40 6.32
C GLU A 38 -13.56 -12.80 5.36
N HIS A 39 -13.82 -13.74 4.45
CA HIS A 39 -12.88 -14.13 3.42
C HIS A 39 -12.51 -12.96 2.48
N GLN A 40 -13.50 -12.19 2.01
CA GLN A 40 -13.24 -11.00 1.18
C GLN A 40 -12.41 -9.95 1.93
N ARG A 41 -12.70 -9.71 3.22
CA ARG A 41 -11.91 -8.81 4.07
C ARG A 41 -10.48 -9.30 4.25
N TYR A 42 -10.31 -10.62 4.43
CA TYR A 42 -9.00 -11.25 4.53
C TYR A 42 -8.20 -11.04 3.24
N CYS A 43 -8.77 -11.33 2.08
CA CYS A 43 -8.10 -11.13 0.80
C CYS A 43 -7.73 -9.66 0.55
N ALA A 44 -8.66 -8.74 0.82
CA ALA A 44 -8.37 -7.31 0.71
C ALA A 44 -7.22 -6.86 1.64
N LYS A 45 -7.14 -7.44 2.84
CA LYS A 45 -6.04 -7.17 3.78
C LYS A 45 -4.70 -7.70 3.25
N ILE A 46 -4.64 -8.95 2.80
CA ILE A 46 -3.39 -9.57 2.32
C ILE A 46 -2.82 -8.79 1.13
N VAL A 47 -3.67 -8.44 0.16
CA VAL A 47 -3.26 -7.62 -1.00
C VAL A 47 -2.74 -6.26 -0.53
N LYS A 48 -3.47 -5.58 0.35
CA LYS A 48 -3.06 -4.27 0.87
C LYS A 48 -1.74 -4.32 1.64
N ASP A 49 -1.52 -5.36 2.45
CA ASP A 49 -0.28 -5.54 3.21
C ASP A 49 0.90 -5.76 2.26
N TYR A 50 0.74 -6.58 1.22
CA TYR A 50 1.74 -6.78 0.17
C TYR A 50 2.11 -5.47 -0.55
N GLU A 51 1.11 -4.72 -1.02
CA GLU A 51 1.34 -3.46 -1.73
C GLU A 51 1.99 -2.39 -0.85
N THR A 52 1.54 -2.30 0.40
CA THR A 52 2.04 -1.30 1.37
C THR A 52 3.51 -1.58 1.71
N THR A 53 3.84 -2.83 2.03
CA THR A 53 5.21 -3.22 2.35
C THR A 53 6.14 -3.07 1.14
N ALA A 54 5.68 -3.40 -0.07
CA ALA A 54 6.42 -3.16 -1.30
C ALA A 54 6.72 -1.67 -1.52
N ARG A 55 5.75 -0.80 -1.27
CA ARG A 55 5.93 0.66 -1.38
C ARG A 55 6.97 1.16 -0.37
N ILE A 56 6.88 0.74 0.90
CA ILE A 56 7.82 1.14 1.95
C ILE A 56 9.24 0.67 1.62
N TYR A 57 9.40 -0.61 1.25
CA TYR A 57 10.71 -1.14 0.87
C TYR A 57 11.34 -0.34 -0.28
N ARG A 58 10.58 -0.06 -1.36
CA ARG A 58 11.09 0.74 -2.49
C ARG A 58 11.45 2.16 -2.09
N ASP A 59 10.68 2.79 -1.20
CA ASP A 59 10.97 4.14 -0.71
C ASP A 59 12.26 4.15 0.13
N TYR A 60 12.40 3.22 1.07
CA TYR A 60 13.58 3.12 1.94
C TYR A 60 14.83 2.75 1.16
N HIS A 61 14.72 1.79 0.23
CA HIS A 61 15.82 1.43 -0.65
C HIS A 61 16.31 2.62 -1.48
N LYS A 62 15.41 3.52 -1.92
CA LYS A 62 15.77 4.74 -2.65
C LYS A 62 16.38 5.82 -1.75
N ARG A 63 15.90 5.97 -0.51
CA ARG A 63 16.33 7.04 0.40
C ARG A 63 17.62 6.71 1.15
N TYR A 64 17.73 5.49 1.64
CA TYR A 64 18.79 5.07 2.58
C TYR A 64 19.75 4.05 1.96
N GLY A 65 19.37 3.42 0.85
CA GLY A 65 20.16 2.38 0.18
C GLY A 65 19.92 0.97 0.74
N PRO A 66 20.47 -0.06 0.09
CA PRO A 66 20.15 -1.46 0.37
C PRO A 66 20.65 -1.97 1.73
N ASN A 67 21.72 -1.38 2.27
CA ASN A 67 22.38 -1.85 3.49
C ASN A 67 21.95 -1.09 4.75
N ASP A 68 21.01 -0.15 4.63
CA ASP A 68 20.46 0.56 5.78
C ASP A 68 19.56 -0.36 6.62
N ALA A 69 19.60 -0.19 7.95
CA ALA A 69 18.86 -1.04 8.88
C ALA A 69 17.33 -0.99 8.64
N LEU A 70 16.78 0.18 8.31
CA LEU A 70 15.35 0.31 7.99
C LEU A 70 15.03 -0.34 6.65
N THR A 71 15.90 -0.20 5.65
CA THR A 71 15.72 -0.88 4.36
C THR A 71 15.72 -2.40 4.51
N ILE A 72 16.64 -2.95 5.32
CA ILE A 72 16.72 -4.39 5.59
C ILE A 72 15.45 -4.87 6.31
N GLN A 73 14.98 -4.13 7.31
CA GLN A 73 13.73 -4.45 8.01
C GLN A 73 12.52 -4.38 7.07
N ALA A 74 12.45 -3.34 6.23
CA ALA A 74 11.38 -3.19 5.24
C ALA A 74 11.40 -4.32 4.20
N SER A 75 12.59 -4.78 3.78
CA SER A 75 12.77 -5.94 2.90
C SER A 75 12.21 -7.21 3.54
N SER A 76 12.57 -7.50 4.80
CA SER A 76 12.04 -8.66 5.54
C SER A 76 10.51 -8.63 5.67
N ASN A 77 9.93 -7.46 5.97
CA ASN A 77 8.47 -7.29 6.03
C ASN A 77 7.80 -7.51 4.67
N TYR A 78 8.41 -7.00 3.60
CA TYR A 78 7.93 -7.21 2.24
C TYR A 78 7.96 -8.70 1.86
N SER A 79 9.06 -9.41 2.14
CA SER A 79 9.15 -10.85 1.87
C SER A 79 8.07 -11.64 2.59
N ARG A 80 7.83 -11.37 3.88
CA ARG A 80 6.76 -12.03 4.65
C ARG A 80 5.36 -11.75 4.07
N ALA A 81 5.10 -10.51 3.64
CA ALA A 81 3.83 -10.15 3.02
C ALA A 81 3.68 -10.81 1.63
N ALA A 82 4.76 -10.91 0.86
CA ALA A 82 4.79 -11.59 -0.43
C ALA A 82 4.53 -13.10 -0.29
N GLU A 83 5.12 -13.75 0.71
CA GLU A 83 4.85 -15.15 1.04
C GLU A 83 3.40 -15.36 1.48
N ALA A 84 2.88 -14.48 2.35
CA ALA A 84 1.48 -14.55 2.79
C ALA A 84 0.50 -14.36 1.62
N TYR A 85 0.82 -13.50 0.66
CA TYR A 85 0.03 -13.32 -0.56
C TYR A 85 0.14 -14.53 -1.50
N ALA A 86 1.35 -15.04 -1.75
CA ALA A 86 1.55 -16.20 -2.62
C ALA A 86 0.95 -17.50 -2.07
N SER A 87 0.81 -17.61 -0.74
CA SER A 87 0.22 -18.76 -0.07
C SER A 87 -1.27 -18.57 0.28
N SER A 88 -1.83 -17.39 0.04
CA SER A 88 -3.26 -17.18 0.30
C SER A 88 -4.13 -17.85 -0.76
N PRO A 89 -5.36 -18.24 -0.42
CA PRO A 89 -6.40 -18.62 -1.40
C PRO A 89 -6.99 -17.41 -2.16
N CYS A 90 -6.42 -16.24 -1.93
CA CYS A 90 -6.62 -14.99 -2.64
C CYS A 90 -5.49 -14.88 -3.69
#